data_AF-A0A835BCM4-F1
#
_entry.id   AF-A0A835BCM4-F1
#
_cell.length_a   1.000
_cell.length_b   1.000
_cell.length_c   1.000
_cell.angle_alpha   90.00
_cell.angle_beta   90.00
_cell.angle_gamma   90.00
#
_symmetry.space_group_name_H-M   'P 1'
#
loop_
_entity.id
_entity.type
_entity.pdbx_description
1 polymer ?
#
loop_
_entity_poly.entity_id
_entity_poly.type
_entity_poly.pdbx_seq_one_letter_code
_entity_poly.pdbx_strand_id
1 'polypeptide(L)'
;MTIHHTPTELELFRTSTIISLGNGQRTRFWHDRWLQGKSPKEIAPDLYKLAWRKNENVAASLTNGQWKRGLRHLSTTEEINQYVELRGLVREVQLGDQPDDIAWRFSANGMYSSSSAYLL
;
A
#
# COMPACT_ATOMS: atom_id res chain seq x y z
N MET A 1 -14.84 -21.88 6.51
CA MET A 1 -13.86 -21.82 7.61
C MET A 1 -13.04 -20.55 7.39
N THR A 2 -13.40 -19.45 8.04
CA THR A 2 -12.77 -18.15 7.82
C THR A 2 -11.54 -18.07 8.71
N ILE A 3 -10.34 -18.09 8.12
CA ILE A 3 -9.09 -17.93 8.87
C ILE A 3 -9.05 -16.48 9.37
N HIS A 4 -9.23 -16.29 10.66
CA HIS A 4 -9.05 -14.99 11.30
C HIS A 4 -7.55 -14.78 11.53
N HIS A 5 -6.91 -14.03 10.65
CA HIS A 5 -5.54 -13.55 10.89
C HIS A 5 -5.57 -12.46 11.96
N THR A 6 -4.64 -12.55 12.92
CA THR A 6 -4.44 -11.50 13.91
C THR A 6 -3.90 -10.22 13.25
N PRO A 7 -4.14 -9.03 13.84
CA PRO A 7 -3.58 -7.77 13.32
C PRO A 7 -2.06 -7.81 13.15
N THR A 8 -1.36 -8.51 14.05
CA THR A 8 0.09 -8.68 14.02
C THR A 8 0.54 -9.52 12.83
N GLU A 9 -0.13 -10.64 12.54
CA GLU A 9 0.20 -11.48 11.38
C GLU A 9 -0.02 -10.74 10.06
N LEU A 10 -1.08 -9.92 9.98
CA LEU A 10 -1.36 -9.10 8.80
C LEU A 10 -0.28 -8.04 8.58
N GLU A 11 0.20 -7.39 9.64
CA GLU A 11 1.26 -6.39 9.52
C GLU A 11 2.60 -7.04 9.17
N LEU A 12 2.89 -8.22 9.74
CA LEU A 12 4.06 -9.01 9.39
C LEU A 12 4.04 -9.40 7.90
N PHE A 13 2.91 -9.91 7.41
CA PHE A 13 2.73 -10.27 6.01
C PHE A 13 2.98 -9.07 5.09
N ARG A 14 2.38 -7.92 5.40
CA ARG A 14 2.57 -6.67 4.63
C ARG A 14 4.01 -6.16 4.65
N THR A 15 4.68 -6.30 5.79
CA THR A 15 6.07 -5.87 5.94
C THR A 15 7.03 -6.80 5.20
N SER A 16 6.64 -8.07 5.02
CA SER A 16 7.46 -9.12 4.42
C SER A 16 7.21 -9.30 2.92
N THR A 17 6.27 -8.56 2.33
CA THR A 17 5.92 -8.67 0.91
C THR A 17 6.04 -7.32 0.19
N ILE A 18 6.36 -7.38 -1.10
CA ILE A 18 6.30 -6.27 -2.04
C ILE A 18 5.28 -6.67 -3.11
N ILE A 19 4.45 -5.72 -3.51
CA ILE A 19 3.43 -5.96 -4.53
C ILE A 19 3.90 -5.36 -5.85
N SER A 20 3.94 -6.20 -6.88
CA SER A 20 4.03 -5.78 -8.27
C SER A 20 2.63 -5.47 -8.75
N LEU A 21 2.34 -4.17 -8.91
CA LEU A 21 1.00 -3.71 -9.22
C LEU A 21 0.61 -4.09 -10.65
N GLY A 22 -0.54 -4.76 -10.80
CA GLY A 22 -1.20 -5.02 -12.08
C GLY A 22 -2.42 -4.12 -12.23
N ASN A 23 -3.60 -4.72 -12.10
CA ASN A 23 -4.89 -4.04 -12.18
C ASN A 23 -5.33 -3.33 -10.90
N GLY A 24 -4.59 -3.50 -9.81
CA GLY A 24 -4.79 -2.81 -8.54
C GLY A 24 -6.01 -3.24 -7.74
N GLN A 25 -6.70 -4.34 -8.12
CA GLN A 25 -7.94 -4.76 -7.46
C GLN A 25 -7.70 -5.50 -6.14
N ARG A 26 -6.54 -6.16 -5.97
CA ARG A 26 -6.20 -6.98 -4.79
C ARG A 26 -5.30 -6.24 -3.81
N THR A 27 -4.76 -5.11 -4.22
CA THR A 27 -3.82 -4.28 -3.47
C THR A 27 -4.55 -3.19 -2.71
N ARG A 28 -4.38 -3.07 -1.40
CA ARG A 28 -4.96 -1.99 -0.58
C ARG A 28 -4.10 -0.74 -0.67
N PHE A 29 -4.72 0.38 -1.06
CA PHE A 29 -4.03 1.63 -1.34
C PHE A 29 -3.17 2.08 -0.17
N TRP A 30 -3.71 2.22 1.04
CA TRP A 30 -2.95 2.81 2.14
C TRP A 30 -1.99 1.85 2.84
N HIS A 31 -2.22 0.55 2.74
CA HIS A 31 -1.61 -0.40 3.66
C HIS A 31 -0.51 -1.27 3.06
N ASP A 32 -0.64 -1.62 1.79
CA ASP A 32 0.25 -2.59 1.18
C ASP A 32 1.41 -1.88 0.46
N ARG A 33 2.54 -2.57 0.30
CA ARG A 33 3.78 -1.99 -0.22
C ARG A 33 3.86 -2.10 -1.74
N TRP A 34 3.06 -1.29 -2.41
CA TRP A 34 2.93 -1.29 -3.87
C TRP A 34 3.54 -0.05 -4.54
N LEU A 35 3.80 1.02 -3.78
CA LEU A 35 4.29 2.28 -4.31
C LEU A 35 5.80 2.41 -4.01
N GLN A 36 6.63 2.09 -5.01
CA GLN A 36 8.10 2.08 -4.89
C GLN A 36 8.59 1.24 -3.68
N GLY A 37 7.96 0.10 -3.43
CA GLY A 37 8.31 -0.78 -2.31
C GLY A 37 7.87 -0.28 -0.93
N LYS A 38 7.13 0.83 -0.86
CA LYS A 38 6.52 1.38 0.36
C LYS A 38 5.00 1.40 0.23
N SER A 39 4.33 1.44 1.37
CA SER A 39 2.91 1.76 1.44
C SER A 39 2.73 3.29 1.50
N PRO A 40 1.64 3.84 0.92
CA PRO A 40 1.29 5.24 1.07
C PRO A 40 1.21 5.74 2.51
N LYS A 41 0.86 4.90 3.50
CA LYS A 41 0.91 5.29 4.93
C LYS A 41 2.35 5.47 5.45
N GLU A 42 3.33 4.78 4.88
CA GLU A 42 4.76 4.94 5.23
C GLU A 42 5.36 6.19 4.58
N ILE A 43 4.83 6.60 3.42
CA ILE A 43 5.25 7.82 2.71
C ILE A 43 4.58 9.06 3.32
N ALA A 44 3.27 8.98 3.58
CA ALA A 44 2.45 10.11 4.02
C ALA A 44 1.61 9.74 5.26
N PRO A 45 2.25 9.58 6.45
CA PRO A 45 1.58 9.13 7.67
C PRO A 45 0.51 10.10 8.17
N ASP A 46 0.67 11.42 7.98
CA ASP A 46 -0.31 12.41 8.42
C ASP A 46 -1.52 12.47 7.50
N LEU A 47 -1.32 12.32 6.19
CA LEU A 47 -2.44 12.14 5.26
C LEU A 47 -3.25 10.88 5.55
N TYR A 48 -2.57 9.80 5.93
CA TYR A 48 -3.26 8.58 6.32
C TYR A 48 -4.15 8.80 7.55
N LYS A 49 -3.77 9.64 8.51
CA LYS A 49 -4.64 9.99 9.65
C LYS A 49 -5.93 10.66 9.19
N LEU A 50 -5.85 11.54 8.19
CA LEU A 50 -6.97 12.29 7.60
C LEU A 50 -7.82 11.49 6.59
N ALA A 51 -7.28 10.40 6.03
CA ALA A 51 -7.98 9.61 5.03
C ALA A 51 -9.24 8.94 5.58
N TRP A 52 -10.35 9.02 4.85
CA TRP A 52 -11.60 8.34 5.24
C TRP A 52 -11.57 6.86 4.86
N ARG A 53 -11.28 6.54 3.59
CA ARG A 53 -11.38 5.20 3.02
C ARG A 53 -10.03 4.47 3.04
N LYS A 54 -9.61 4.05 4.23
CA LYS A 54 -8.30 3.40 4.45
C LYS A 54 -8.16 2.03 3.79
N ASN A 55 -9.28 1.33 3.58
CA ASN A 55 -9.31 -0.05 3.08
C ASN A 55 -9.66 -0.17 1.59
N GLU A 56 -9.71 0.92 0.82
CA GLU A 56 -9.93 0.84 -0.63
C GLU A 56 -8.74 0.22 -1.36
N ASN A 57 -9.03 -0.47 -2.47
CA ASN A 57 -7.99 -0.99 -3.34
C ASN A 57 -7.40 0.12 -4.23
N VAL A 58 -6.24 -0.16 -4.84
CA VAL A 58 -5.53 0.81 -5.68
C VAL A 58 -6.36 1.19 -6.90
N ALA A 59 -7.00 0.23 -7.56
CA ALA A 59 -7.84 0.51 -8.73
C ALA A 59 -8.93 1.56 -8.45
N ALA A 60 -9.73 1.34 -7.41
CA ALA A 60 -10.78 2.27 -7.00
C ALA A 60 -10.22 3.61 -6.54
N SER A 61 -9.08 3.58 -5.86
CA SER A 61 -8.39 4.77 -5.35
C SER A 61 -7.87 5.67 -6.48
N LEU A 62 -7.36 5.10 -7.57
CA LEU A 62 -6.76 5.83 -8.67
C LEU A 62 -7.79 6.34 -9.69
N THR A 63 -8.76 5.51 -10.10
CA THR A 63 -9.71 5.83 -11.19
C THR A 63 -10.47 7.14 -10.99
N ASN A 64 -10.73 7.54 -9.74
CA ASN A 64 -11.42 8.79 -9.43
C ASN A 64 -10.64 9.70 -8.45
N GLY A 65 -9.36 9.41 -8.22
CA GLY A 65 -8.58 10.08 -7.19
C GLY A 65 -9.22 9.98 -5.80
N GLN A 66 -9.89 8.85 -5.51
CA GLN A 66 -10.65 8.64 -4.27
C GLN A 66 -9.76 8.63 -3.04
N TRP A 67 -8.47 8.32 -3.20
CA TRP A 67 -7.52 8.39 -2.10
C TRP A 67 -7.40 9.80 -1.48
N LYS A 68 -7.77 10.84 -2.22
CA LYS A 68 -7.84 12.23 -1.73
C LYS A 68 -9.09 12.51 -0.90
N ARG A 69 -10.09 11.61 -0.89
CA ARG A 69 -11.31 11.78 -0.09
C ARG A 69 -10.98 11.71 1.39
N GLY A 70 -11.19 12.83 2.08
CA GLY A 70 -10.82 13.00 3.49
C GLY A 70 -9.73 14.06 3.68
N LEU A 71 -8.96 14.38 2.64
CA LEU A 71 -7.90 15.39 2.66
C LEU A 71 -8.44 16.83 2.50
N ARG A 72 -9.66 17.11 3.01
CA ARG A 72 -10.38 18.38 2.73
C ARG A 72 -9.75 19.60 3.40
N HIS A 73 -8.99 19.38 4.47
CA HIS A 73 -8.33 20.44 5.22
C HIS A 73 -6.90 20.00 5.53
N LEU A 74 -5.99 20.15 4.56
CA LEU A 74 -4.56 20.17 4.86
C LEU A 74 -4.28 21.49 5.58
N SER A 75 -3.79 21.39 6.81
CA SER A 75 -3.68 22.48 7.76
C SER A 75 -2.23 22.75 8.18
N THR A 76 -1.35 21.76 8.04
CA THR A 76 0.07 21.88 8.38
C THR A 76 0.97 21.84 7.14
N THR A 77 2.17 22.38 7.29
CA THR A 77 3.21 22.31 6.24
C THR A 77 3.58 20.86 5.94
N GLU A 78 3.64 20.00 6.95
CA GLU A 78 3.95 18.58 6.84
C GLU A 78 2.89 17.84 6.01
N GLU A 79 1.61 18.10 6.26
CA GLU A 79 0.48 17.54 5.50
C GLU A 79 0.55 17.95 4.02
N ILE A 80 0.88 19.22 3.74
CA ILE A 80 1.03 19.73 2.37
C ILE A 80 2.21 19.07 1.66
N ASN A 81 3.36 18.97 2.33
CA ASN A 81 4.56 18.33 1.76
C ASN A 81 4.31 16.86 1.42
N GLN A 82 3.73 16.11 2.37
CA GLN A 82 3.34 14.71 2.15
C GLN A 82 2.35 14.57 1.00
N TYR A 83 1.43 15.53 0.84
CA TYR A 83 0.47 15.51 -0.27
C TYR A 83 1.14 15.70 -1.62
N VAL A 84 2.05 16.67 -1.73
CA VAL A 84 2.80 16.91 -2.97
C VAL A 84 3.63 15.69 -3.34
N GLU A 85 4.34 15.11 -2.38
CA GLU A 85 5.16 13.89 -2.57
C GLU A 85 4.29 12.71 -3.02
N LEU A 86 3.28 12.33 -2.23
CA LEU A 86 2.44 11.18 -2.53
C LEU A 86 1.69 11.36 -3.86
N ARG A 87 1.19 12.56 -4.15
CA ARG A 87 0.54 12.86 -5.43
C ARG A 87 1.49 12.71 -6.61
N GLY A 88 2.74 13.14 -6.48
CA GLY A 88 3.76 12.98 -7.51
C GLY A 88 3.98 11.51 -7.83
N LEU A 89 4.22 10.70 -6.79
CA LEU A 89 4.43 9.26 -6.93
C LEU A 89 3.23 8.53 -7.54
N VAL A 90 2.03 8.83 -7.03
CA VAL A 90 0.78 8.20 -7.50
C VAL A 90 0.47 8.56 -8.95
N ARG A 91 0.87 9.74 -9.43
CA ARG A 91 0.62 10.18 -10.81
C ARG A 91 1.37 9.36 -11.85
N GLU A 92 2.54 8.84 -11.50
CA GLU A 92 3.38 8.03 -12.39
C GLU A 92 2.89 6.58 -12.50
N VAL A 93 1.91 6.18 -11.70
CA VAL A 93 1.37 4.82 -11.68
C VAL A 93 0.41 4.62 -12.83
N GLN A 94 0.66 3.59 -13.64
CA GLN A 94 -0.24 3.13 -14.69
C GLN A 94 -0.69 1.71 -14.35
N LEU A 95 -2.01 1.51 -14.29
CA LEU A 95 -2.58 0.18 -14.06
C LEU A 95 -2.61 -0.60 -15.37
N GLY A 96 -2.28 -1.88 -15.28
CA GLY A 96 -2.46 -2.83 -16.38
C GLY A 96 -3.75 -3.63 -16.25
N ASP A 97 -3.97 -4.56 -17.18
CA ASP A 97 -5.13 -5.46 -17.14
C ASP A 97 -4.87 -6.75 -16.34
N GLN A 98 -3.60 -7.09 -16.12
CA GLN A 98 -3.20 -8.31 -15.43
C GLN A 98 -3.44 -8.23 -13.91
N PRO A 99 -3.66 -9.35 -13.22
CA PRO A 99 -3.78 -9.36 -11.76
C PRO A 99 -2.51 -8.83 -11.06
N ASP A 100 -2.70 -8.25 -9.88
CA ASP A 100 -1.60 -7.90 -8.97
C ASP A 100 -0.80 -9.15 -8.58
N ASP A 101 0.52 -9.01 -8.48
CA ASP A 101 1.44 -10.08 -8.09
C ASP A 101 2.19 -9.74 -6.79
N ILE A 102 2.57 -10.76 -6.01
CA ILE A 102 3.17 -10.59 -4.67
C ILE A 102 4.52 -11.31 -4.62
N ALA A 103 5.57 -10.58 -4.29
CA ALA A 103 6.91 -11.10 -4.05
C ALA A 103 7.30 -11.00 -2.56
N TRP A 104 8.09 -11.95 -2.08
CA TRP A 104 8.62 -11.93 -0.70
C TRP A 104 9.90 -11.11 -0.62
N ARG A 105 9.99 -10.22 0.37
CA ARG A 105 11.10 -9.27 0.53
C ARG A 105 12.41 -9.90 1.00
N PHE A 106 12.34 -11.01 1.73
CA PHE A 106 13.49 -11.65 2.39
C PHE A 106 13.96 -12.95 1.73
N SER A 107 13.40 -13.30 0.57
CA SER A 107 13.93 -14.41 -0.22
C SER A 107 14.82 -13.82 -1.31
N ALA A 108 16.11 -14.16 -1.30
CA ALA A 108 17.05 -13.81 -2.38
C ALA A 108 16.57 -14.30 -3.76
N ASN A 109 15.53 -15.16 -3.78
CA ASN A 109 15.02 -15.84 -4.96
C ASN A 109 13.51 -15.58 -5.19
N GLY A 110 12.88 -14.66 -4.44
CA GLY A 110 11.45 -14.32 -4.57
C GLY A 110 10.45 -15.41 -4.15
N MET A 111 10.89 -16.64 -3.86
CA MET A 111 10.04 -17.76 -3.47
C MET A 111 9.96 -17.90 -1.94
N TYR A 112 8.74 -18.18 -1.45
CA TYR A 112 8.46 -18.50 -0.05
C TYR A 112 9.20 -19.77 0.39
N SER A 113 9.90 -19.72 1.51
CA SER A 113 10.24 -20.90 2.30
C SER A 113 9.90 -20.63 3.76
N SER A 114 9.32 -21.62 4.45
CA SER A 114 9.03 -21.56 5.88
C SER A 114 10.27 -21.18 6.72
N SER A 115 11.48 -21.51 6.23
CA SER A 115 12.77 -21.13 6.81
C SER A 115 12.97 -19.61 6.94
N SER A 116 12.60 -18.82 5.93
CA SER A 116 12.80 -17.35 5.94
C SER A 116 11.97 -16.60 6.98
N ALA A 117 10.90 -17.22 7.51
CA ALA A 117 10.06 -16.62 8.56
C ALA A 117 10.68 -16.73 9.96
N TYR A 118 11.61 -17.67 10.18
CA TYR A 118 12.30 -17.90 11.46
C TYR A 118 13.63 -17.16 11.59
N LEU A 119 14.01 -16.36 10.58
CA LEU A 119 15.21 -15.52 10.59
C LEU A 119 14.91 -14.05 11.00
N LEU A 120 13.67 -13.77 11.42
CA LEU A 120 13.25 -12.53 12.08
C LEU A 120 13.52 -12.61 13.58
#